data_AF-W2SPQ9-F1
#
_entry.id   AF-W2SPQ9-F1
#
_cell.length_a   1.000
_cell.length_b   1.000
_cell.length_c   1.000
_cell.angle_alpha   90.00
_cell.angle_beta   90.00
_cell.angle_gamma   90.00
#
_symmetry.space_group_name_H-M   'P 1'
#
loop_
_entity.id
_entity.type
_entity.pdbx_description
1 polymer ?
#
loop_
_entity_poly.entity_id
_entity_poly.type
_entity_poly.pdbx_seq_one_letter_code
_entity_poly.pdbx_strand_id
1 'polypeptide(L)'
;MDLETLYINHTSYKVIVGDFNVKIGPRRTPEELHSGTFGLQWNNQEERLSEFIMTTTTIHGNSQFQKPSSLRWTWESPGGRYRNEIDHIIVSIKLHLTDVAVGSKFHT
;
A
#
# COMPACT_ATOMS: atom_id res chain seq x y z
N MET A 1 30.75 -17.31 -11.17
CA MET A 1 29.36 -17.20 -10.67
C MET A 1 28.83 -18.61 -10.62
N ASP A 2 28.52 -19.12 -9.44
CA ASP A 2 28.20 -20.54 -9.23
C ASP A 2 26.67 -20.77 -9.24
N LEU A 3 26.25 -22.03 -9.49
CA LEU A 3 24.85 -22.46 -9.55
C LEU A 3 24.13 -22.30 -8.20
N GLU A 4 24.81 -22.44 -7.06
CA GLU A 4 24.25 -22.13 -5.73
C GLU A 4 23.92 -20.63 -5.61
N THR A 5 24.76 -19.77 -6.18
CA THR A 5 24.51 -18.32 -6.24
C THR A 5 23.26 -17.98 -7.07
N LEU A 6 22.91 -18.82 -8.06
CA LEU A 6 21.70 -18.69 -8.88
C LEU A 6 20.47 -19.28 -8.18
N TYR A 7 20.63 -20.37 -7.42
CA TYR A 7 19.57 -21.07 -6.70
C TYR A 7 19.11 -20.33 -5.43
N ILE A 8 20.00 -19.54 -4.80
CA ILE A 8 19.64 -18.60 -3.71
C ILE A 8 18.91 -17.35 -4.25
N ASN A 9 18.97 -17.10 -5.56
CA ASN A 9 18.33 -15.98 -6.25
C ASN A 9 16.91 -16.31 -6.76
N HIS A 10 16.15 -17.13 -6.04
CA HIS A 10 14.70 -17.04 -6.13
C HIS A 10 14.25 -15.76 -5.42
N THR A 11 14.47 -14.59 -6.04
CA THR A 11 13.87 -13.33 -5.62
C THR A 11 12.36 -13.47 -5.76
N SER A 12 11.71 -13.93 -4.69
CA SER A 12 10.28 -14.03 -4.62
C SER A 12 9.68 -12.64 -4.45
N TYR A 13 8.85 -12.25 -5.41
CA TYR A 13 8.05 -11.04 -5.34
C TYR A 13 6.81 -11.32 -4.51
N LYS A 14 6.74 -10.73 -3.32
CA LYS A 14 5.57 -10.85 -2.45
C LYS A 14 4.72 -9.61 -2.63
N VAL A 15 3.45 -9.83 -2.99
CA VAL A 15 2.42 -8.82 -3.02
C VAL A 15 1.33 -9.26 -2.06
N ILE A 16 0.98 -8.39 -1.14
CA ILE A 16 -0.14 -8.58 -0.21
C ILE A 16 -1.20 -7.55 -0.61
N VAL A 17 -2.40 -8.03 -0.89
CA VAL A 17 -3.53 -7.20 -1.31
C VAL A 17 -4.73 -7.60 -0.49
N GLY A 18 -5.49 -6.63 -0.02
CA GLY A 18 -6.76 -6.90 0.65
C GLY A 18 -7.37 -5.66 1.26
N ASP A 19 -8.60 -5.84 1.74
CA ASP A 19 -9.29 -4.90 2.61
C ASP A 19 -8.76 -5.05 4.03
N PHE A 20 -8.04 -4.04 4.52
CA PHE A 20 -7.54 -4.01 5.90
C PHE A 20 -8.44 -3.18 6.81
N ASN A 21 -9.41 -2.44 6.27
CA ASN A 21 -10.22 -1.46 7.01
C ASN A 21 -9.40 -0.40 7.78
N VAL A 22 -8.18 -0.13 7.30
CA VAL A 22 -7.23 0.81 7.90
C VAL A 22 -7.08 2.05 7.03
N LYS A 23 -6.89 3.22 7.63
CA LYS A 23 -6.49 4.43 6.91
C LYS A 23 -5.04 4.77 7.25
N ILE A 24 -4.19 4.82 6.23
CA ILE A 24 -2.79 5.23 6.36
C ILE A 24 -2.66 6.70 5.96
N GLY A 25 -2.20 7.53 6.88
CA GLY A 25 -1.91 8.93 6.63
C GLY A 25 -0.52 9.16 6.06
N PRO A 26 -0.13 10.43 5.85
CA PRO A 26 1.23 10.78 5.50
C PRO A 26 2.26 10.20 6.47
N ARG A 27 3.47 9.99 5.97
CA ARG A 27 4.63 9.67 6.79
C ARG A 27 4.85 10.72 7.89
N ARG A 28 5.06 10.28 9.14
CA ARG A 28 5.28 11.15 10.31
C ARG A 28 6.77 11.39 10.57
N THR A 29 7.63 10.39 10.37
CA THR A 29 9.07 10.52 10.70
C THR A 29 10.01 10.02 9.59
N PRO A 30 11.25 10.54 9.50
CA PRO A 30 12.28 10.08 8.55
C PRO A 30 12.75 8.63 8.71
N GLU A 31 12.30 7.90 9.73
CA GLU A 31 12.57 6.48 9.96
C GLU A 31 11.51 5.58 9.32
N GLU A 32 10.29 6.09 9.09
CA GLU A 32 9.16 5.36 8.48
C GLU A 32 9.31 5.22 6.94
N LEU A 33 10.46 4.74 6.46
CA LEU A 33 10.81 4.69 5.02
C LEU A 33 9.88 3.81 4.18
N HIS A 34 9.19 2.87 4.84
CA HIS A 34 8.30 1.89 4.23
C HIS A 34 6.94 2.49 3.85
N SER A 35 6.54 3.59 4.49
CA SER A 35 5.32 4.34 4.21
C SER A 35 5.68 5.61 3.44
N GLY A 36 5.00 5.83 2.31
CA GLY A 36 5.19 7.04 1.53
C GLY A 36 4.47 8.25 2.12
N THR A 37 4.78 9.44 1.61
CA THR A 37 4.29 10.72 2.11
C THR A 37 2.88 11.07 1.62
N PHE A 38 2.32 10.32 0.66
CA PHE A 38 1.05 10.67 0.01
C PHE A 38 -0.17 9.97 0.59
N GLY A 39 -0.06 9.33 1.77
CA GLY A 39 -1.21 8.89 2.55
C GLY A 39 -2.13 10.07 2.91
N LEU A 40 -3.37 9.80 3.32
CA LEU A 40 -4.38 10.85 3.50
C LEU A 40 -4.79 11.10 4.95
N GLN A 41 -5.19 10.05 5.64
CA GLN A 41 -5.83 10.14 6.94
C GLN A 41 -5.39 8.95 7.78
N TRP A 42 -5.29 9.17 9.09
CA TRP A 42 -5.06 8.10 10.05
C TRP A 42 -6.37 7.69 10.70
N ASN A 43 -6.49 6.41 11.04
CA ASN A 43 -7.49 5.92 11.98
C ASN A 43 -6.81 5.15 13.12
N ASN A 44 -7.57 4.79 14.16
CA ASN A 44 -7.04 4.11 15.35
C ASN A 44 -6.49 2.69 15.08
N GLN A 45 -6.63 2.18 13.86
CA GLN A 45 -6.20 0.82 13.47
C GLN A 45 -4.89 0.86 12.66
N GLU A 46 -4.38 2.05 12.34
CA GLU A 46 -3.16 2.28 11.55
C GLU A 46 -1.92 1.62 12.14
N GLU A 47 -1.72 1.73 13.47
CA GLU A 47 -0.52 1.23 14.13
C GLU A 47 -0.22 -0.23 13.81
N ARG A 48 -1.24 -1.09 13.78
CA ARG A 48 -1.05 -2.52 13.47
C ARG A 48 -0.56 -2.76 12.04
N LEU A 49 -1.09 -2.02 11.07
CA LEU A 49 -0.67 -2.17 9.67
C LEU A 49 0.71 -1.55 9.46
N SER A 50 0.98 -0.40 10.08
CA SER A 50 2.30 0.23 10.04
C SER A 50 3.38 -0.64 10.68
N GLU A 51 3.11 -1.22 11.85
CA GLU A 51 4.02 -2.17 12.53
C GLU A 51 4.25 -3.42 11.67
N PHE A 52 3.19 -3.96 11.05
CA PHE A 52 3.33 -5.08 10.12
C PHE A 52 4.25 -4.73 8.95
N ILE A 53 4.04 -3.58 8.31
CA ILE A 53 4.82 -3.12 7.16
C ILE A 53 6.29 -2.92 7.54
N MET A 54 6.55 -2.30 8.70
CA MET A 54 7.90 -2.12 9.24
C MET A 54 8.57 -3.46 9.57
N THR A 55 7.88 -4.34 10.31
CA THR A 55 8.45 -5.62 10.79
C THR A 55 8.74 -6.56 9.63
N THR A 56 7.88 -6.57 8.61
CA THR A 56 8.07 -7.42 7.42
C THR A 56 9.03 -6.81 6.40
N THR A 57 9.55 -5.60 6.65
CA THR A 57 10.38 -4.85 5.69
C THR A 57 9.71 -4.75 4.32
N THR A 58 8.39 -4.54 4.32
CA THR A 58 7.59 -4.36 3.10
C THR A 58 7.28 -2.88 2.90
N ILE A 59 6.65 -2.53 1.79
CA ILE A 59 6.38 -1.15 1.41
C ILE A 59 4.90 -0.97 1.19
N HIS A 60 4.34 0.05 1.82
CA HIS A 60 2.96 0.47 1.59
C HIS A 60 2.85 1.14 0.23
N GLY A 61 2.30 0.44 -0.77
CA GLY A 61 2.24 0.89 -2.15
C GLY A 61 1.35 2.12 -2.35
N ASN A 62 0.18 2.14 -1.70
CA ASN A 62 -0.80 3.20 -1.90
C ASN A 62 -0.30 4.60 -1.50
N SER A 63 0.57 4.69 -0.48
CA SER A 63 1.12 5.99 -0.04
C SER A 63 2.39 6.41 -0.77
N GLN A 64 2.97 5.59 -1.65
CA GLN A 64 4.18 5.94 -2.41
C GLN A 64 3.96 6.99 -3.49
N PHE A 65 2.73 7.11 -4.00
CA PHE A 65 2.41 7.93 -5.17
C PHE A 65 1.33 8.97 -4.88
N GLN A 66 1.52 10.17 -5.41
CA GLN A 66 0.48 11.19 -5.41
C GLN A 66 -0.58 10.81 -6.44
N LYS A 67 -1.83 10.66 -5.99
CA LYS A 67 -2.94 10.23 -6.85
C LYS A 67 -3.97 11.35 -6.99
N PRO A 68 -4.58 11.52 -8.18
CA PRO A 68 -5.84 12.27 -8.30
C PRO A 68 -6.91 11.67 -7.38
N SER A 69 -7.78 12.52 -6.83
CA SER A 69 -8.87 12.07 -5.94
C SER A 69 -9.74 10.98 -6.58
N SER A 70 -10.01 11.05 -7.89
CA SER A 70 -10.84 10.07 -8.61
C SER A 70 -10.25 8.65 -8.65
N LEU A 71 -8.93 8.49 -8.49
CA LEU A 71 -8.22 7.20 -8.59
C LEU A 71 -7.74 6.67 -7.23
N ARG A 72 -8.25 7.25 -6.14
CA ARG A 72 -7.76 6.96 -4.77
C ARG A 72 -8.74 6.15 -3.92
N TRP A 73 -10.03 6.33 -4.12
CA TRP A 73 -11.05 5.77 -3.23
C TRP A 73 -11.34 4.32 -3.57
N THR A 74 -10.96 3.41 -2.68
CA THR A 74 -11.21 1.97 -2.86
C THR A 74 -12.60 1.57 -2.39
N TRP A 75 -13.17 2.36 -1.47
CA TRP A 75 -14.51 2.17 -0.95
C TRP A 75 -15.31 3.48 -0.88
N GLU A 76 -16.60 3.40 -1.19
CA GLU A 76 -17.57 4.50 -1.10
C GLU A 76 -18.81 4.04 -0.32
N SER A 77 -19.28 4.86 0.61
CA SER A 77 -20.47 4.55 1.41
C SER A 77 -21.74 4.51 0.54
N PRO A 78 -22.80 3.79 0.94
CA PRO A 78 -24.11 3.93 0.34
C PRO A 78 -24.54 5.41 0.27
N GLY A 79 -24.85 5.90 -0.93
CA GLY A 79 -25.20 7.31 -1.17
C GLY A 79 -24.02 8.27 -1.39
N GLY A 80 -22.77 7.78 -1.45
CA GLY A 80 -21.61 8.57 -1.90
C GLY A 80 -21.09 9.62 -0.93
N ARG A 81 -21.61 9.66 0.31
CA ARG A 81 -21.24 10.68 1.31
C ARG A 81 -19.81 10.55 1.82
N TYR A 82 -19.32 9.31 1.95
CA TYR A 82 -17.99 9.01 2.45
C TYR A 82 -17.21 8.19 1.43
N ARG A 83 -15.92 8.48 1.33
CA ARG A 83 -14.96 7.75 0.52
C ARG A 83 -13.73 7.45 1.34
N ASN A 84 -13.24 6.22 1.26
CA ASN A 84 -12.10 5.76 2.04
C ASN A 84 -11.12 4.97 1.15
N GLU A 85 -9.84 5.03 1.50
CA GLU A 85 -8.79 4.14 1.00
C GLU A 85 -8.55 3.11 2.13
N ILE A 86 -9.20 1.94 2.03
CA ILE A 86 -9.14 0.86 3.03
C ILE A 86 -8.61 -0.46 2.46
N ASP A 87 -8.55 -0.55 1.12
CA ASP A 87 -7.88 -1.63 0.40
C ASP A 87 -6.45 -1.21 0.08
N HIS A 88 -5.49 -2.03 0.50
CA HIS A 88 -4.07 -1.67 0.39
C HIS A 88 -3.29 -2.72 -0.37
N ILE A 89 -2.32 -2.23 -1.15
CA ILE A 89 -1.30 -3.05 -1.81
C ILE A 89 0.02 -2.85 -1.08
N ILE A 90 0.61 -3.95 -0.64
CA ILE A 90 1.90 -3.97 0.08
C ILE A 90 2.86 -4.88 -0.68
N VAL A 91 4.09 -4.41 -0.91
CA VAL A 91 5.09 -5.12 -1.74
C VAL A 91 6.40 -5.31 -0.99
N SER A 92 7.13 -6.40 -1.27
CA SER A 92 8.42 -6.67 -0.61
C SER A 92 9.56 -5.74 -1.03
N ILE A 93 9.53 -5.16 -2.24
CA ILE A 93 10.63 -4.31 -2.75
C ILE A 93 10.04 -3.21 -3.64
N LYS A 94 10.49 -1.95 -3.43
CA LYS A 94 9.97 -0.74 -4.09
C LYS A 94 10.09 -0.77 -5.60
N LEU A 95 11.21 -1.27 -6.12
CA LEU A 95 11.56 -1.25 -7.54
C LEU A 95 10.56 -2.03 -8.43
N HIS A 96 9.70 -2.85 -7.83
CA HIS A 96 8.67 -3.62 -8.55
C HIS A 96 7.30 -2.94 -8.58
N LEU A 97 7.20 -1.71 -8.06
CA LEU A 97 5.96 -0.95 -8.05
C LEU A 97 6.16 0.41 -8.71
N THR A 98 5.52 0.62 -9.86
CA THR A 98 5.62 1.87 -10.63
C THR A 98 4.48 2.84 -10.33
N ASP A 99 3.29 2.33 -10.00
CA ASP A 99 2.12 3.11 -9.62
C ASP A 99 1.09 2.22 -8.90
N VAL A 100 0.14 2.83 -8.18
CA VAL A 100 -1.06 2.19 -7.63
C VAL A 100 -2.26 3.11 -7.84
N ALA A 101 -3.28 2.65 -8.56
CA ALA A 101 -4.49 3.42 -8.82
C ALA A 101 -5.75 2.54 -8.75
N VAL A 102 -6.87 3.16 -8.38
CA VAL A 102 -8.19 2.54 -8.44
C VAL A 102 -8.73 2.66 -9.87
N GLY A 103 -9.11 1.53 -10.45
CA GLY A 103 -9.72 1.47 -11.78
C GLY A 103 -11.16 1.99 -11.83
N SER A 104 -11.70 2.13 -13.03
CA SER A 104 -13.09 2.53 -13.21
C SER A 104 -14.06 1.53 -12.58
N LYS A 105 -15.16 2.04 -12.02
CA LYS A 105 -16.25 1.20 -11.54
C LYS A 105 -16.81 0.38 -12.70
N PHE A 106 -16.92 -0.94 -12.51
CA PHE A 106 -17.59 -1.80 -13.47
C PHE A 106 -19.10 -1.58 -13.40
N HIS A 107 -19.73 -1.43 -14.57
CA HIS A 107 -21.17 -1.50 -14.70
C HIS A 107 -21.51 -2.96 -15.01
N THR A 108 -21.95 -3.69 -13.98
CA THR A 108 -22.50 -5.05 -14.10
C THR A 108 -24.01 -5.00 -14.05
#